data_AF-A0A2Z2MYF5-F1
#
_entry.id   AF-A0A2Z2MYF5-F1
#
_cell.length_a   1.000
_cell.length_b   1.000
_cell.length_c   1.000
_cell.angle_alpha   90.00
_cell.angle_beta   90.00
_cell.angle_gamma   90.00
#
_symmetry.space_group_name_H-M   'P 1'
#
loop_
_entity.id
_entity.type
_entity.pdbx_description
1 polymer ?
#
loop_
_entity_poly.entity_id
_entity_poly.type
_entity_poly.pdbx_seq_one_letter_code
_entity_poly.pdbx_strand_id
1 'polypeptide(L)'
;MEKKTEEGLEIELIGFRTFFHEFLRVLYYVKSILLGLFTIIVVFGVMLSLQESLSIGDGIYFAFISAFTVGYGDITPTTPVSKLLCALVLPILGMIMTGIMVAAAMQAISRLYQGRVKKA
;
A
#
# COMPACT_ATOMS: atom_id res chain seq x y z
N MET A 1 21.65 6.84 -35.58
CA MET A 1 20.88 7.60 -34.57
C MET A 1 19.90 6.69 -33.83
N GLU A 2 19.27 5.71 -34.50
CA GLU A 2 18.43 4.66 -33.89
C GLU A 2 19.08 3.89 -32.72
N LYS A 3 20.33 3.41 -32.89
CA LYS A 3 21.06 2.64 -31.86
C LYS A 3 21.24 3.35 -30.50
N LYS A 4 21.35 4.68 -30.49
CA LYS A 4 21.56 5.46 -29.25
C LYS A 4 20.25 5.67 -28.47
N THR A 5 19.12 5.65 -29.19
CA THR A 5 17.77 5.70 -28.61
C THR A 5 17.40 4.33 -28.02
N GLU A 6 17.77 3.23 -28.69
CA GLU A 6 17.56 1.87 -28.18
C GLU A 6 18.43 1.57 -26.95
N GLU A 7 19.71 1.95 -26.93
CA GLU A 7 20.56 1.85 -25.73
C GLU A 7 20.01 2.68 -24.56
N GLY A 8 19.48 3.89 -24.82
CA GLY A 8 18.86 4.72 -23.79
C GLY A 8 17.57 4.10 -23.23
N LEU A 9 16.74 3.52 -24.10
CA LEU A 9 15.50 2.83 -23.72
C LEU A 9 15.80 1.54 -22.94
N GLU A 10 16.81 0.76 -23.33
CA GLU A 10 17.24 -0.42 -22.58
C GLU A 10 17.81 -0.03 -21.21
N ILE A 11 18.57 1.07 -21.10
CA ILE A 11 19.09 1.56 -19.81
C ILE A 11 17.96 2.01 -18.86
N GLU A 12 16.89 2.62 -19.37
CA GLU A 12 15.69 2.94 -18.56
C GLU A 12 14.91 1.68 -18.18
N LEU A 13 14.72 0.74 -19.11
CA LEU A 13 13.99 -0.51 -18.87
C LEU A 13 14.71 -1.45 -17.90
N ILE A 14 16.04 -1.53 -17.98
CA ILE A 14 16.91 -2.24 -17.03
C ILE A 14 16.81 -1.59 -15.64
N GLY A 15 16.71 -0.26 -15.58
CA GLY A 15 16.45 0.48 -14.35
C GLY A 15 15.13 0.08 -13.68
N PHE A 16 14.05 -0.04 -14.47
CA PHE A 16 12.73 -0.42 -13.97
C PHE A 16 12.69 -1.85 -13.41
N ARG A 17 13.21 -2.85 -14.14
CA ARG A 17 13.22 -4.25 -13.64
C ARG A 17 14.04 -4.38 -12.36
N THR A 18 15.18 -3.70 -12.29
CA THR A 18 16.04 -3.73 -11.10
C THR A 18 15.38 -3.02 -9.92
N PHE A 19 14.75 -1.87 -10.15
CA PHE A 19 13.92 -1.20 -9.15
C PHE A 19 12.83 -2.11 -8.61
N PHE A 20 12.03 -2.70 -9.51
CA PHE A 20 10.89 -3.52 -9.14
C PHE A 20 11.33 -4.75 -8.33
N HIS A 21 12.47 -5.34 -8.69
CA HIS A 21 13.05 -6.45 -7.95
C HIS A 21 13.52 -6.05 -6.54
N GLU A 22 14.22 -4.92 -6.38
CA GLU A 22 14.59 -4.43 -5.04
C GLU A 22 13.36 -4.02 -4.23
N PHE A 23 12.38 -3.38 -4.85
CA PHE A 23 11.12 -3.01 -4.23
C PHE A 23 10.36 -4.24 -3.70
N LEU A 24 10.15 -5.26 -4.56
CA LEU A 24 9.52 -6.51 -4.16
C LEU A 24 10.32 -7.26 -3.10
N ARG A 25 11.66 -7.19 -3.15
CA ARG A 25 12.52 -7.76 -2.12
C ARG A 25 12.30 -7.08 -0.77
N VAL A 26 12.24 -5.74 -0.73
CA VAL A 26 11.93 -5.01 0.51
C VAL A 26 10.53 -5.34 1.02
N LEU A 27 9.52 -5.38 0.13
CA LEU A 27 8.16 -5.82 0.47
C LEU A 27 8.16 -7.23 1.06
N TYR A 28 8.95 -8.15 0.50
CA TYR A 28 9.07 -9.52 1.01
C TYR A 28 9.66 -9.56 2.42
N TYR A 29 10.63 -8.69 2.75
CA TYR A 29 11.17 -8.60 4.10
C TYR A 29 10.15 -8.06 5.11
N VAL A 30 9.34 -7.06 4.73
CA VAL A 30 8.32 -6.47 5.61
C VAL A 30 6.96 -7.17 5.52
N LYS A 31 6.87 -8.30 4.81
CA LYS A 31 5.61 -8.99 4.52
C LYS A 31 4.79 -9.32 5.76
N SER A 32 5.45 -9.68 6.87
CA SER A 32 4.76 -10.02 8.11
C SER A 32 4.02 -8.82 8.70
N ILE A 33 4.62 -7.63 8.60
CA ILE A 33 3.99 -6.37 9.06
C ILE A 33 2.81 -6.03 8.15
N LEU A 34 2.99 -6.12 6.82
CA LEU A 34 1.94 -5.84 5.85
C LEU A 34 0.74 -6.78 6.00
N LEU A 35 1.00 -8.08 6.17
CA LEU A 35 -0.05 -9.09 6.42
C LEU A 35 -0.77 -8.83 7.75
N GLY A 36 -0.04 -8.40 8.78
CA GLY A 36 -0.63 -7.99 10.06
C GLY A 36 -1.59 -6.81 9.90
N LEU A 37 -1.15 -5.74 9.23
CA LEU A 37 -1.98 -4.56 8.95
C LEU A 37 -3.21 -4.92 8.11
N PHE A 38 -3.03 -5.72 7.06
CA PHE A 38 -4.13 -6.18 6.22
C PHE A 38 -5.16 -6.98 7.02
N THR A 39 -4.69 -7.87 7.90
CA THR A 39 -5.56 -8.66 8.77
C THR A 39 -6.35 -7.76 9.73
N ILE A 40 -5.70 -6.75 10.31
CA ILE A 40 -6.38 -5.78 11.19
C ILE A 40 -7.47 -5.02 10.43
N ILE A 41 -7.20 -4.57 9.20
CA ILE A 41 -8.18 -3.88 8.35
C ILE A 41 -9.39 -4.79 8.07
N VAL A 42 -9.14 -6.06 7.71
CA VAL A 42 -10.21 -7.04 7.45
C VAL A 42 -11.04 -7.30 8.69
N VAL A 43 -10.40 -7.55 9.85
CA VAL A 43 -11.10 -7.76 11.12
C VAL A 43 -11.99 -6.55 11.44
N PHE A 44 -11.49 -5.34 11.24
CA PHE A 44 -12.26 -4.13 11.44
C PHE A 44 -13.47 -4.04 10.51
N GLY A 45 -13.30 -4.39 9.24
CA GLY A 45 -14.39 -4.45 8.27
C GLY A 45 -15.47 -5.46 8.64
N VAL A 46 -15.08 -6.63 9.17
CA VAL A 46 -16.03 -7.64 9.70
C VAL A 46 -16.73 -7.12 10.96
N MET A 47 -16.04 -6.44 11.87
CA MET A 47 -16.68 -5.84 13.06
C MET A 47 -17.70 -4.77 12.66
N LEU A 48 -17.37 -3.94 11.66
CA LEU A 48 -18.29 -2.94 11.12
C LEU A 48 -19.50 -3.58 10.44
N SER A 49 -19.31 -4.68 9.70
CA SER A 49 -20.45 -5.37 9.07
C SER A 49 -21.44 -5.87 10.10
N LEU A 50 -20.95 -6.37 11.25
CA LEU A 50 -21.79 -6.81 12.36
C LEU A 50 -22.51 -5.65 13.05
N GLN A 51 -21.87 -4.49 13.22
CA GLN A 51 -22.48 -3.32 13.86
C GLN A 51 -23.51 -2.61 12.99
N GLU A 52 -23.26 -2.51 11.69
CA GLU A 52 -24.08 -1.77 10.74
C GLU A 52 -25.06 -2.68 9.96
N SER A 53 -25.13 -3.97 10.31
CA SER A 53 -25.94 -4.98 9.59
C SER A 53 -25.65 -5.04 8.09
N LEU A 54 -24.39 -4.80 7.70
CA LEU A 54 -23.93 -4.90 6.31
C LEU A 54 -23.54 -6.35 6.00
N SER A 55 -23.46 -6.67 4.70
CA SER A 55 -22.80 -7.92 4.31
C SER A 55 -21.33 -7.89 4.71
N ILE A 56 -20.74 -9.07 4.98
CA ILE A 56 -19.30 -9.17 5.32
C ILE A 56 -18.44 -8.57 4.20
N GLY A 57 -18.83 -8.78 2.94
CA GLY A 57 -18.15 -8.22 1.78
C GLY A 57 -18.16 -6.70 1.78
N ASP A 58 -19.31 -6.09 2.06
CA ASP A 58 -19.48 -4.63 2.09
C ASP A 58 -18.69 -3.99 3.24
N GLY A 59 -18.66 -4.63 4.41
CA GLY A 59 -17.86 -4.14 5.55
C GLY A 59 -16.36 -4.19 5.30
N ILE A 60 -15.87 -5.27 4.69
CA ILE A 60 -14.46 -5.40 4.28
C ILE A 60 -14.13 -4.38 3.19
N TYR A 61 -14.99 -4.26 2.18
CA TYR A 61 -14.86 -3.27 1.11
C TYR A 61 -14.77 -1.86 1.68
N PHE A 62 -15.71 -1.47 2.55
CA PHE A 62 -15.72 -0.18 3.22
C PHE A 62 -14.42 0.08 4.01
N ALA A 63 -13.94 -0.93 4.75
CA ALA A 63 -12.69 -0.82 5.50
C ALA A 63 -11.48 -0.57 4.59
N PHE A 64 -11.40 -1.24 3.45
CA PHE A 64 -10.32 -1.05 2.48
C PHE A 64 -10.34 0.33 1.83
N ILE A 65 -11.48 0.74 1.29
CA ILE A 65 -11.58 2.05 0.61
C ILE A 65 -11.34 3.20 1.60
N SER A 66 -11.69 3.01 2.88
CA SER A 66 -11.43 4.00 3.93
C SER A 66 -9.96 4.02 4.35
N ALA A 67 -9.35 2.84 4.56
CA ALA A 67 -7.92 2.74 4.90
C ALA A 67 -7.04 3.28 3.77
N PHE A 68 -7.34 2.99 2.51
CA PHE A 68 -6.61 3.54 1.38
C PHE A 68 -7.04 4.97 1.00
N THR A 69 -7.89 5.62 1.82
CA THR A 69 -8.36 7.00 1.61
C THR A 69 -9.03 7.24 0.25
N VAL A 70 -9.61 6.18 -0.35
CA VAL A 70 -10.38 6.27 -1.60
C VAL A 70 -11.76 6.88 -1.32
N GLY A 71 -12.46 6.35 -0.30
CA GLY A 71 -13.67 6.95 0.26
C GLY A 71 -14.80 7.26 -0.75
N TYR A 72 -15.30 6.25 -1.47
CA TYR A 72 -16.38 6.44 -2.45
C TYR A 72 -17.67 7.04 -1.87
N GLY A 73 -17.95 6.81 -0.59
CA GLY A 73 -19.11 7.37 0.11
C GLY A 73 -20.44 6.68 -0.18
N ASP A 74 -20.41 5.52 -0.84
CA ASP A 74 -21.54 4.65 -1.11
C ASP A 74 -22.03 3.91 0.14
N ILE A 75 -21.11 3.51 1.02
CA ILE A 75 -21.39 2.96 2.35
C ILE A 75 -20.92 3.95 3.41
N THR A 76 -21.78 4.25 4.37
CA THR A 76 -21.45 5.15 5.48
C THR A 76 -21.86 4.58 6.82
N PRO A 77 -20.99 4.65 7.85
CA PRO A 77 -21.33 4.21 9.20
C PRO A 77 -22.43 5.09 9.78
N THR A 78 -23.47 4.49 10.34
CA THR A 78 -24.62 5.19 10.93
C THR A 78 -24.50 5.30 12.45
N THR A 79 -23.96 4.28 13.12
CA THR A 79 -23.84 4.26 14.58
C THR A 79 -22.74 5.20 15.10
N PRO A 80 -22.91 5.81 16.30
CA PRO A 80 -21.89 6.71 16.84
C PRO A 80 -20.53 6.04 17.04
N VAL A 81 -20.53 4.77 17.45
CA VAL A 81 -19.33 3.97 17.70
C VAL A 81 -18.60 3.69 16.39
N SER A 82 -19.31 3.20 15.37
CA SER A 82 -18.70 2.92 14.06
C SER A 82 -18.14 4.20 13.44
N LYS A 83 -18.84 5.34 13.53
CA LYS A 83 -18.34 6.64 13.05
C LYS A 83 -17.00 7.02 13.67
N LEU A 84 -16.89 6.96 15.00
CA LEU A 84 -15.65 7.30 15.71
C LEU A 84 -14.51 6.35 15.31
N LEU A 85 -14.80 5.06 15.32
CA LEU A 85 -13.86 4.00 14.96
C LEU A 85 -13.36 4.13 13.51
N CYS A 86 -14.26 4.39 12.57
CA CYS A 86 -13.92 4.60 11.16
C CYS A 86 -13.12 5.88 10.95
N ALA A 87 -13.47 6.97 11.65
CA ALA A 87 -12.81 8.26 11.48
C ALA A 87 -11.36 8.26 12.03
N LEU A 88 -11.07 7.45 13.05
CA LEU A 88 -9.78 7.44 13.73
C LEU A 88 -8.91 6.26 13.31
N VAL A 89 -9.44 5.04 13.39
CA VAL A 89 -8.62 3.82 13.31
C VAL A 89 -8.24 3.49 11.87
N LEU A 90 -9.21 3.48 10.94
CA LEU A 90 -8.95 3.09 9.55
C LEU A 90 -7.95 4.02 8.82
N PRO A 91 -8.04 5.37 8.94
CA PRO A 91 -7.06 6.26 8.34
C PRO A 91 -5.65 6.06 8.90
N ILE A 92 -5.52 5.83 10.22
CA ILE A 92 -4.21 5.59 10.84
C ILE A 92 -3.57 4.32 10.28
N LEU A 93 -4.33 3.22 10.22
CA LEU A 93 -3.85 1.95 9.64
C LEU A 93 -3.45 2.14 8.17
N GLY A 94 -4.26 2.88 7.42
CA GLY A 94 -4.01 3.30 6.05
C GLY A 94 -2.71 4.07 5.84
N MET A 95 -2.51 5.11 6.65
CA MET A 95 -1.29 5.95 6.62
C MET A 95 -0.04 5.14 6.95
N ILE A 96 -0.12 4.21 7.91
CA ILE A 96 1.01 3.32 8.23
C ILE A 96 1.32 2.41 7.05
N MET A 97 0.31 1.79 6.45
CA MET A 97 0.50 0.88 5.32
C MET A 97 1.07 1.60 4.10
N THR A 98 0.51 2.75 3.73
CA THR A 98 1.04 3.58 2.63
C THR A 98 2.44 4.12 2.94
N GLY A 99 2.72 4.50 4.19
CA GLY A 99 4.06 4.91 4.64
C GLY A 99 5.11 3.81 4.46
N ILE A 100 4.78 2.56 4.79
CA ILE A 100 5.67 1.41 4.56
C ILE A 100 5.93 1.21 3.05
N MET A 101 4.90 1.35 2.22
CA MET A 101 5.04 1.24 0.76
C MET A 101 5.96 2.33 0.20
N VAL A 102 5.81 3.58 0.64
CA VAL A 102 6.68 4.69 0.25
C VAL A 102 8.12 4.45 0.74
N ALA A 103 8.30 4.02 1.98
CA ALA A 103 9.63 3.70 2.52
C ALA A 103 10.31 2.57 1.74
N ALA A 104 9.56 1.54 1.33
CA ALA A 104 10.08 0.45 0.51
C ALA A 104 10.51 0.94 -0.87
N ALA A 105 9.71 1.79 -1.52
CA ALA A 105 10.06 2.41 -2.79
C ALA A 105 11.33 3.26 -2.67
N MET A 106 11.42 4.06 -1.61
CA MET A 106 12.60 4.89 -1.35
C MET A 106 13.86 4.07 -1.11
N GLN A 107 13.74 2.96 -0.38
CA GLN A 107 14.88 2.07 -0.14
C GLN A 107 15.34 1.38 -1.44
N ALA A 108 14.41 0.97 -2.30
CA ALA A 108 14.74 0.41 -3.61
C ALA A 108 15.46 1.44 -4.51
N ILE A 109 14.98 2.69 -4.54
CA ILE A 109 15.65 3.78 -5.28
C ILE A 109 17.05 4.04 -4.72
N SER A 110 17.21 4.17 -3.41
CA SER A 110 18.50 4.43 -2.77
C SER A 110 19.55 3.37 -3.10
N ARG A 111 19.16 2.09 -3.13
CA ARG A 111 20.04 0.98 -3.52
C ARG A 111 20.51 1.08 -4.97
N LEU A 112 19.64 1.53 -5.88
CA LEU A 112 20.01 1.75 -7.28
C LEU A 112 21.02 2.89 -7.44
N TYR A 113 20.80 4.00 -6.73
CA TYR A 113 21.73 5.14 -6.75
C TYR A 113 23.11 4.75 -6.21
N GLN A 114 23.16 4.07 -5.06
CA GLN A 114 24.44 3.63 -4.47
C GLN A 114 25.17 2.59 -5.34
N GLY A 115 24.44 1.67 -5.98
CA GLY A 115 25.01 0.69 -6.90
C GLY A 115 25.62 1.30 -8.16
N ARG A 116 25.13 2.49 -8.59
CA ARG A 116 25.71 3.26 -9.69
C ARG A 116 26.92 4.07 -9.28
N VAL A 117 26.90 4.71 -8.09
CA VAL A 117 28.04 5.51 -7.58
C VAL A 117 29.26 4.64 -7.30
N LYS A 118 29.09 3.41 -6.77
CA LYS A 118 30.23 2.50 -6.51
C LYS A 118 30.86 1.89 -7.77
N LYS A 119 30.21 2.02 -8.94
CA LYS A 119 30.71 1.49 -10.22
C LYS A 119 31.35 2.56 -11.11
N ALA A 120 31.23 3.84 -10.74
CA ALA A 120 31.90 4.97 -11.37
C ALA A 120 33.22 5.27 -10.64
#